data_AF-A0A418GHK7-F1
#
_entry.id   AF-A0A418GHK7-F1
#
_cell.length_a   1.000
_cell.length_b   1.000
_cell.length_c   1.000
_cell.angle_alpha   90.00
_cell.angle_beta   90.00
_cell.angle_gamma   90.00
#
_symmetry.space_group_name_H-M   'P 1'
#
loop_
_entity.id
_entity.type
_entity.pdbx_description
1 polymer ?
#
loop_
_entity_poly.entity_id
_entity_poly.type
_entity_poly.pdbx_seq_one_letter_code
_entity_poly.pdbx_strand_id
1 'polypeptide(L)' 'TKANFFGHLKKPQIIAALNEAGLSGAARDAEKMKKGDAAEHAEHHMKDNRWVPGWMCAPRPQTDTTERTDNLADAA' A
#
# COMPACT_ATOMS: atom_id res chain seq x y z
N THR A 1 9.07 -12.59 20.75
CA THR A 1 8.76 -13.35 19.51
C THR A 1 8.50 -12.35 18.42
N LYS A 2 9.37 -12.25 17.41
CA LYS A 2 9.25 -11.25 16.34
C LYS A 2 8.22 -11.74 15.32
N ALA A 3 6.96 -11.79 15.73
CA ALA A 3 5.85 -11.96 14.80
C ALA A 3 5.73 -10.65 14.04
N ASN A 4 6.44 -10.63 12.92
CA ASN A 4 6.50 -9.51 12.01
C ASN A 4 5.07 -9.33 11.41
N PHE A 5 4.68 -8.11 11.04
CA PHE A 5 3.29 -7.72 10.73
C PHE A 5 2.61 -8.63 9.69
N PHE A 6 3.37 -9.06 8.68
CA PHE A 6 2.85 -9.91 7.61
C PHE A 6 2.69 -11.37 8.05
N GLY A 7 3.32 -11.76 9.17
CA GLY A 7 3.12 -13.06 9.80
C GLY A 7 1.68 -13.27 10.29
N HIS A 8 0.98 -12.18 10.61
CA HIS A 8 -0.43 -12.21 11.01
C HIS A 8 -1.40 -12.10 9.82
N LEU A 9 -0.93 -11.67 8.64
CA LEU A 9 -1.74 -11.55 7.45
C LEU A 9 -1.92 -12.89 6.73
N LYS A 10 -3.01 -13.01 5.97
CA LYS A 10 -3.20 -14.14 5.05
C LYS A 10 -2.39 -13.90 3.78
N LYS A 11 -1.89 -14.96 3.13
CA LYS A 11 -1.17 -14.86 1.85
C LYS A 11 -1.84 -13.95 0.80
N PRO A 12 -3.16 -14.04 0.52
CA PRO A 12 -3.81 -13.09 -0.39
C PRO A 12 -3.73 -11.63 0.06
N GLN A 13 -3.73 -11.34 1.37
CA GLN A 13 -3.57 -9.96 1.87
C GLN A 13 -2.14 -9.45 1.70
N ILE A 14 -1.15 -10.32 1.81
CA ILE A 14 0.26 -10.01 1.54
C ILE A 14 0.43 -9.64 0.05
N ILE A 15 -0.17 -10.42 -0.85
CA ILE A 15 -0.15 -10.16 -2.31
C ILE A 15 -0.87 -8.85 -2.65
N ALA A 16 -2.03 -8.60 -2.03
CA ALA A 16 -2.78 -7.35 -2.21
C ALA A 16 -1.95 -6.14 -1.75
N ALA A 17 -1.35 -6.23 -0.56
CA ALA A 17 -0.45 -5.20 -0.04
C ALA A 17 0.71 -4.91 -1.01
N LEU A 18 1.34 -5.94 -1.57
CA LEU A 18 2.44 -5.78 -2.52
C LEU A 18 1.99 -5.09 -3.81
N ASN A 19 0.79 -5.42 -4.33
CA ASN A 19 0.24 -4.72 -5.49
C ASN A 19 -0.08 -3.25 -5.17
N GLU A 20 -0.67 -2.95 -4.01
CA GLU A 20 -0.96 -1.58 -3.59
C GLU A 20 0.31 -0.75 -3.36
N ALA A 21 1.42 -1.40 -3.00
CA ALA A 21 2.72 -0.77 -2.87
C ALA A 21 3.42 -0.48 -4.22
N GLY A 22 2.81 -0.87 -5.34
CA GLY A 22 3.44 -0.81 -6.67
C GLY A 22 4.46 -1.92 -6.90
N LEU A 23 4.54 -2.92 -6.01
CA LEU A 23 5.45 -4.06 -6.05
C LEU A 23 4.75 -5.28 -6.71
N SER A 24 4.07 -5.07 -7.84
CA SER A 24 3.31 -6.13 -8.53
C SER A 24 4.18 -7.33 -8.94
N GLY A 25 5.48 -7.13 -9.20
CA GLY A 25 6.43 -8.23 -9.40
C GLY A 25 6.52 -9.13 -8.16
N ALA A 26 6.89 -8.53 -7.02
CA ALA A 26 6.97 -9.24 -5.74
C ALA A 26 5.64 -9.87 -5.31
N ALA A 27 4.50 -9.27 -5.70
CA ALA A 27 3.18 -9.84 -5.44
C ALA A 27 2.97 -11.19 -6.16
N ARG A 28 3.43 -11.30 -7.41
CA ARG A 28 3.36 -12.54 -8.21
C ARG A 28 4.28 -13.61 -7.64
N ASP A 29 5.45 -13.21 -7.14
CA ASP A 29 6.37 -14.11 -6.46
C ASP A 29 5.76 -14.62 -5.13
N ALA A 30 5.17 -13.71 -4.34
CA ALA A 30 4.51 -14.03 -3.08
C ALA A 30 3.34 -15.01 -3.23
N GLU A 31 2.63 -15.02 -4.38
CA GLU A 31 1.57 -15.99 -4.67
C GLU A 31 2.07 -17.43 -4.63
N LYS A 32 3.25 -17.67 -5.24
CA LYS A 32 3.88 -18.98 -5.38
C LYS A 32 4.70 -19.40 -4.14
N MET A 33 5.02 -18.46 -3.25
CA MET A 33 5.77 -18.71 -2.01
C MET A 33 4.90 -19.30 -0.89
N LYS A 34 5.50 -19.93 0.13
CA LYS A 34 4.76 -20.30 1.34
C LYS A 34 4.36 -19.05 2.12
N LYS A 35 3.34 -19.13 2.98
CA LYS A 35 2.85 -17.97 3.75
C LYS A 35 3.97 -17.29 4.56
N GLY A 36 4.84 -18.08 5.20
CA GLY A 36 5.97 -17.56 5.97
C GLY A 36 6.96 -16.79 5.09
N ASP A 37 7.41 -17.42 4.00
CA ASP A 37 8.30 -16.77 3.02
C ASP A 37 7.68 -15.53 2.38
N ALA A 38 6.39 -15.58 2.01
CA ALA A 38 5.67 -14.43 1.46
C ALA A 38 5.62 -13.27 2.47
N ALA A 39 5.45 -13.57 3.77
CA ALA A 39 5.47 -12.57 4.83
C ALA A 39 6.84 -11.92 4.96
N GLU A 40 7.91 -12.71 5.09
CA GLU A 40 9.28 -12.18 5.17
C GLU A 40 9.68 -11.42 3.90
N HIS A 41 9.28 -11.90 2.72
CA HIS A 41 9.52 -11.24 1.44
C HIS A 41 8.82 -9.88 1.38
N ALA A 42 7.53 -9.82 1.73
CA ALA A 42 6.81 -8.55 1.73
C ALA A 42 7.44 -7.53 2.69
N GLU A 43 7.89 -7.98 3.86
CA GLU A 43 8.51 -7.12 4.86
C GLU A 43 9.87 -6.60 4.41
N HIS A 44 10.65 -7.46 3.74
CA HIS A 44 11.90 -7.04 3.15
C HIS A 44 11.68 -5.97 2.08
N HIS A 45 10.64 -6.07 1.26
CA HIS A 45 10.40 -5.09 0.20
C HIS A 45 9.69 -3.82 0.68
N MET A 46 8.83 -3.92 1.72
CA MET A 46 8.03 -2.80 2.19
C MET A 46 8.73 -1.93 3.24
N LYS A 47 9.71 -2.47 3.98
CA LYS A 47 10.52 -1.67 4.93
C LYS A 47 11.30 -0.55 4.22
N ASP A 48 11.79 -0.80 3.01
CA ASP A 48 12.58 0.15 2.23
C ASP A 48 11.71 1.25 1.60
N ASN A 49 10.46 0.94 1.26
CA ASN A 49 9.52 1.88 0.66
C ASN A 49 8.69 2.68 1.69
N ARG A 50 8.88 2.44 3.00
CA ARG A 50 8.00 2.89 4.11
C ARG A 50 6.52 2.74 3.78
N TRP A 51 6.16 1.66 3.11
CA TRP A 51 4.79 1.47 2.67
C TRP A 51 3.86 1.24 3.86
N VAL A 52 2.71 1.92 3.86
CA VAL A 52 1.68 1.80 4.90
C VAL A 52 0.39 1.31 4.23
N PRO A 53 -0.20 0.19 4.68
CA PRO A 53 -1.44 -0.30 4.11
C PRO A 53 -2.57 0.72 4.22
N GLY A 54 -3.52 0.74 3.27
CA GLY A 54 -4.64 1.68 3.26
C GLY A 54 -5.50 1.68 4.54
N TRP A 55 -5.49 0.59 5.32
CA TRP A 55 -6.15 0.50 6.62
C TRP A 55 -5.33 1.05 7.81
N MET A 56 -4.03 1.24 7.63
CA MET A 56 -3.14 1.97 8.56
C MET A 56 -2.85 3.39 8.08
N CYS A 57 -3.08 3.68 6.80
CA CYS A 57 -3.15 5.04 6.31
C CYS A 57 -4.35 5.66 7.00
N ALA A 58 -4.10 6.58 7.93
CA ALA A 58 -5.16 7.38 8.55
C ALA A 58 -6.11 7.84 7.44
N PRO A 59 -7.44 7.78 7.62
CA PRO A 59 -8.38 8.20 6.60
C PRO A 59 -7.93 9.57 6.12
N ARG A 60 -7.42 9.63 4.88
CA ARG A 60 -7.12 10.91 4.27
C ARG A 60 -8.46 11.64 4.29
N PRO A 61 -8.57 12.85 4.87
CA PRO A 61 -9.76 13.64 4.63
C PRO A 61 -9.94 13.64 3.11
N GLN A 62 -11.09 13.16 2.64
CA GLN A 62 -11.44 13.20 1.23
C GLN A 62 -11.45 14.68 0.86
N THR A 63 -10.32 15.20 0.40
CA THR A 63 -10.31 16.39 -0.43
C THR A 63 -10.66 15.88 -1.81
N ASP A 64 -11.95 15.58 -2.00
CA ASP A 64 -12.57 15.64 -3.31
C ASP A 64 -12.09 16.93 -3.94
N THR A 65 -11.21 16.76 -4.92
CA THR A 65 -10.71 17.82 -5.76
C THR A 65 -11.91 18.24 -6.61
N THR A 66 -12.76 19.12 -6.08
CA THR A 66 -13.55 19.98 -6.96
C THR A 66 -12.58 21.02 -7.48
N GLU A 67 -12.02 20.69 -8.64
CA GLU A 67 -11.49 21.66 -9.58
C GLU A 67 -12.56 22.75 -9.79
N ARG A 68 -12.36 23.92 -9.18
CA ARG A 68 -12.82 25.17 -9.79
C ARG A 68 -11.61 26.07 -9.83
N THR A 69 -10.92 25.96 -10.96
CA THR A 69 -9.94 26.91 -11.46
C THR A 69 -10.36 28.34 -11.14
N ASP A 70 -9.43 28.99 -10.45
CA ASP A 70 -9.11 30.40 -10.57
C ASP A 70 -9.61 31.00 -11.89
N ASN A 71 -10.51 31.96 -11.80
CA ASN A 71 -10.64 33.08 -12.73
C ASN A 71 -11.12 34.27 -11.92
N LEU A 72 -10.15 34.92 -11.29
CA LEU A 72 -10.26 36.27 -10.77
C LEU A 72 -10.35 37.26 -11.96
N ALA A 73 -11.32 38.19 -11.87
CA ALA A 73 -11.37 39.50 -12.52
C ALA A 73 -11.42 39.60 -14.06
N ASP A 74 -12.53 40.18 -14.56
CA ASP A 74 -12.44 41.30 -15.50
C ASP A 74 -13.53 42.32 -15.19
N ALA A 75 -13.13 43.59 -15.21
CA ALA A 75 -13.91 44.76 -14.88
C ALA A 75 -14.48 45.38 -16.16
N ALA A 76 -15.75 45.79 -16.14
CA ALA A 76 -16.29 46.83 -17.01
C ALA A 76 -17.57 47.43 -16.39
#